data_AF-A0A811Y3X0-F1
#
_entry.id   AF-A0A811Y3X0-F1
#
_cell.length_a   1.000
_cell.length_b   1.000
_cell.length_c   1.000
_cell.angle_alpha   90.00
_cell.angle_beta   90.00
_cell.angle_gamma   90.00
#
_symmetry.space_group_name_H-M   'P 1'
#
loop_
_entity.id
_entity.type
_entity.pdbx_description
1 polymer ?
#
loop_
_entity_poly.entity_id
_entity_poly.type
_entity_poly.pdbx_seq_one_letter_code
_entity_poly.pdbx_strand_id
1 'polypeptide(L)'
;MNRTIKETLTKLTLETGTRDWVQLLPMVLFRVRNTPACHGLTPYEVLYGGPPPVTDLLDSAIDPLANTPGLQDRLKALQIIQHQIWKPLAAVYLPGDTTGPHPFQIGDSVYVRRHQSRTLEPRWKGPYTVLLTTPTALKVDGIAAWVHASHVKRAPSTSTADASQDGPDEPLQWKLHRTQNPLKIRLSKIVQ
;
A
#
# COMPACT_ATOMS: atom_id res chain seq x y z
N MET A 1 -4.30 9.25 -0.40
CA MET A 1 -4.01 10.66 -0.77
C MET A 1 -4.28 10.96 -2.25
N ASN A 2 -3.66 10.27 -3.21
CA ASN A 2 -3.89 10.54 -4.65
C ASN A 2 -5.36 10.47 -5.07
N ARG A 3 -6.11 9.51 -4.51
CA ARG A 3 -7.57 9.42 -4.68
C ARG A 3 -8.27 10.72 -4.26
N THR A 4 -8.03 11.18 -3.03
CA THR A 4 -8.62 12.41 -2.47
C THR A 4 -8.32 13.63 -3.33
N ILE A 5 -7.06 13.81 -3.75
CA ILE A 5 -6.64 14.93 -4.61
C ILE A 5 -7.41 14.91 -5.94
N LYS A 6 -7.48 13.75 -6.59
CA LYS A 6 -8.21 13.59 -7.86
C LYS A 6 -9.70 13.88 -7.69
N GLU A 7 -10.32 13.34 -6.65
CA GLU A 7 -11.74 13.58 -6.35
C GLU A 7 -12.02 15.08 -6.11
N THR A 8 -11.19 15.76 -5.31
CA THR A 8 -11.35 17.20 -5.07
C THR A 8 -11.10 18.04 -6.31
N LEU A 9 -10.12 17.66 -7.15
CA LEU A 9 -9.89 18.31 -8.45
C LEU A 9 -11.13 18.16 -9.33
N THR A 10 -11.66 16.94 -9.46
CA THR A 10 -12.85 16.71 -10.30
C THR A 10 -14.06 17.51 -9.85
N LYS A 11 -14.28 17.64 -8.54
CA LYS A 11 -15.38 18.47 -8.01
C LYS A 11 -15.19 19.95 -8.34
N LEU A 12 -14.00 20.51 -8.07
CA LEU A 12 -13.71 21.91 -8.37
C LEU A 12 -13.77 22.21 -9.87
N THR A 13 -13.31 21.30 -10.73
CA THR A 13 -13.41 21.48 -12.19
C THR A 13 -14.87 21.55 -12.66
N LEU A 14 -15.78 20.82 -11.99
CA LEU A 14 -17.21 20.85 -12.30
C LEU A 14 -17.88 22.13 -11.77
N GLU A 15 -17.50 22.58 -10.57
CA GLU A 15 -18.03 23.80 -9.94
C GLU A 15 -17.60 25.08 -10.68
N THR A 16 -16.33 25.18 -11.09
CA THR A 16 -15.75 26.39 -11.70
C THR A 16 -15.83 26.38 -13.24
N GLY A 17 -16.10 25.22 -13.86
CA GLY A 17 -16.09 25.06 -15.32
C GLY A 17 -14.69 25.13 -15.97
N THR A 18 -13.64 25.32 -15.17
CA THR A 18 -12.25 25.41 -15.60
C THR A 18 -11.64 24.02 -15.79
N ARG A 19 -10.96 23.79 -16.92
CA ARG A 19 -10.23 22.53 -17.20
C ARG A 19 -8.76 22.56 -16.80
N ASP A 20 -8.25 23.72 -16.40
CA ASP A 20 -6.87 23.89 -15.95
C ASP A 20 -6.73 23.47 -14.48
N TRP A 21 -6.28 22.22 -14.29
CA TRP A 21 -6.08 21.65 -12.95
C TRP A 21 -4.93 22.30 -12.19
N VAL A 22 -3.99 22.98 -12.88
CA VAL A 22 -2.84 23.63 -12.23
C VAL A 22 -3.32 24.84 -11.42
N GLN A 23 -4.28 25.60 -11.95
CA GLN A 23 -4.90 26.73 -11.26
C GLN A 23 -5.73 26.30 -10.04
N LEU A 24 -6.36 25.12 -10.11
CA LEU A 24 -7.16 24.57 -9.02
C LEU A 24 -6.32 23.88 -7.94
N LEU A 25 -5.06 23.55 -8.23
CA LEU A 25 -4.20 22.78 -7.33
C LEU A 25 -4.00 23.45 -5.95
N PRO A 26 -3.75 24.77 -5.83
CA PRO A 26 -3.63 25.43 -4.53
C PRO A 26 -4.90 25.27 -3.68
N MET A 27 -6.07 25.44 -4.30
CA MET A 27 -7.37 25.29 -3.64
C MET A 27 -7.62 23.84 -3.19
N VAL A 28 -7.25 22.87 -4.03
CA VAL A 28 -7.32 21.45 -3.68
C VAL A 28 -6.44 21.12 -2.48
N LEU A 29 -5.18 21.54 -2.49
CA LEU A 29 -4.26 21.28 -1.38
C LEU A 29 -4.74 21.95 -0.10
N PHE A 30 -5.27 23.17 -0.19
CA PHE A 30 -5.89 23.85 0.93
C PHE A 30 -7.06 23.05 1.50
N ARG A 31 -8.03 22.65 0.68
CA ARG A 31 -9.16 21.82 1.13
C ARG A 31 -8.69 20.50 1.75
N VAL A 32 -7.78 19.77 1.09
CA VAL A 32 -7.29 18.47 1.59
C VAL A 32 -6.57 18.59 2.93
N ARG A 33 -5.79 19.67 3.15
CA ARG A 33 -5.08 19.90 4.42
C ARG A 33 -5.99 20.33 5.57
N ASN A 34 -7.13 20.93 5.25
CA ASN A 34 -8.08 21.47 6.22
C ASN A 34 -9.38 20.65 6.33
N THR A 35 -9.44 19.46 5.74
CA THR A 35 -10.57 18.54 5.91
C THR A 35 -10.27 17.59 7.07
N PRO A 36 -11.16 17.46 8.08
CA PRO A 36 -10.92 16.59 9.21
C PRO A 36 -10.91 15.13 8.77
N ALA A 37 -9.96 14.36 9.30
CA ALA A 37 -9.92 12.91 9.14
C ALA A 37 -10.91 12.22 10.09
N CYS A 38 -10.90 10.89 10.15
CA CYS A 38 -11.74 10.10 11.05
C CYS A 38 -11.58 10.44 12.55
N HIS A 39 -10.48 11.07 12.93
CA HIS A 39 -10.20 11.49 14.32
C HIS A 39 -10.68 12.91 14.64
N GLY A 40 -11.38 13.58 13.72
CA GLY A 40 -11.86 14.96 13.89
C GLY A 40 -10.77 16.03 13.71
N LEU A 41 -9.50 15.64 13.64
CA LEU A 41 -8.37 16.55 13.40
C LEU A 41 -8.05 16.66 11.90
N THR A 42 -7.73 17.88 11.47
CA THR A 42 -7.21 18.16 10.13
C THR A 42 -5.70 17.92 10.05
N PRO A 43 -5.14 17.55 8.88
CA PRO A 43 -3.69 17.51 8.69
C PRO A 43 -2.97 18.82 9.06
N TYR A 44 -3.63 19.96 8.85
CA TYR A 44 -3.11 21.27 9.25
C TYR A 44 -2.96 21.37 10.77
N GLU A 45 -4.01 21.05 11.53
CA GLU A 45 -3.99 21.11 12.99
C GLU A 45 -2.97 20.16 13.59
N VAL A 46 -2.78 18.97 13.00
CA VAL A 46 -1.74 18.02 13.46
C VAL A 46 -0.34 18.62 13.30
N LEU A 47 -0.09 19.35 12.21
CA LEU A 47 1.22 19.92 11.93
C LEU A 47 1.48 21.21 12.71
N TYR A 48 0.48 22.09 12.83
CA TYR A 48 0.62 23.45 13.36
C TYR A 48 -0.03 23.67 14.74
N GLY A 49 -0.74 22.66 15.27
CA GLY A 49 -1.35 22.66 16.61
C GLY A 49 -2.48 23.65 16.81
N GLY A 50 -3.09 24.13 15.71
CA GLY A 50 -4.19 25.07 15.75
C GLY A 50 -4.89 25.17 14.40
N PRO A 51 -6.05 25.85 14.35
CA PRO A 51 -6.81 25.99 13.12
C PRO A 51 -6.01 26.78 12.07
N PRO A 52 -6.25 26.54 10.76
CA PRO A 52 -5.67 27.36 9.70
C PRO A 52 -6.00 28.84 9.91
N PRO A 53 -5.07 29.77 9.62
CA PRO A 53 -5.36 31.18 9.58
C PRO A 53 -6.22 31.45 8.34
N VAL A 54 -7.53 31.19 8.46
CA VAL A 54 -8.52 31.53 7.43
C VAL A 54 -9.05 32.96 7.64
N THR A 55 -8.56 33.65 8.67
CA THR A 55 -8.79 35.08 8.89
C THR A 55 -7.97 35.86 7.87
N ASP A 56 -8.65 36.32 6.81
CA ASP A 56 -8.37 37.50 5.96
C ASP A 56 -8.70 37.31 4.46
N LEU A 57 -9.68 36.48 4.09
CA LEU A 57 -10.27 36.56 2.74
C LEU A 57 -11.60 37.34 2.69
N LEU A 58 -12.22 37.63 3.85
CA LEU A 58 -13.51 38.34 3.92
C LEU A 58 -13.57 39.47 4.96
N ASP A 59 -12.73 39.49 5.99
CA ASP A 59 -12.74 40.55 7.01
C ASP A 59 -11.34 41.13 7.19
N SER A 60 -11.12 42.36 6.70
CA SER A 60 -9.84 43.09 6.79
C SER A 60 -9.66 43.82 8.12
N ALA A 61 -10.10 43.25 9.25
CA ALA A 61 -10.32 44.04 10.47
C ALA A 61 -9.88 43.42 11.79
N ILE A 62 -9.16 42.29 11.82
CA ILE A 62 -8.64 41.77 13.09
C ILE A 62 -7.19 41.41 12.91
N ASP A 63 -6.30 42.28 13.39
CA ASP A 63 -4.88 41.99 13.55
C ASP A 63 -4.75 40.82 14.56
N PRO A 64 -4.54 39.56 14.12
CA PRO A 64 -4.47 38.41 15.02
C PRO A 64 -3.14 38.40 15.79
N LEU A 65 -2.23 39.32 15.43
CA LEU A 65 -0.90 39.45 16.01
C LEU A 65 -0.94 40.17 17.38
N ALA A 66 -2.02 40.88 17.69
CA ALA A 66 -2.11 41.69 18.91
C ALA A 66 -2.17 40.86 20.22
N ASN A 67 -2.58 39.59 20.15
CA ASN A 67 -2.72 38.70 21.32
C ASN A 67 -2.08 37.31 21.10
N THR A 68 -1.06 37.21 20.25
CA THR A 68 -0.35 35.94 20.10
C THR A 68 0.66 35.79 21.24
N PRO A 69 0.61 34.70 22.05
CA PRO A 69 1.71 34.39 22.94
C PRO A 69 2.99 34.29 22.09
N GLY A 70 4.14 34.69 22.66
CA GLY A 70 5.41 34.71 21.92
C GLY A 70 5.63 33.37 21.19
N LEU A 71 6.26 33.40 20.02
CA LEU A 71 6.49 32.21 19.19
C LEU A 71 6.95 31.00 20.00
N GLN A 72 7.82 31.22 20.99
CA GLN A 72 8.33 30.21 21.89
C GLN A 72 7.23 29.51 22.73
N ASP A 73 6.27 30.26 23.26
CA ASP A 73 5.17 29.72 24.06
C ASP A 73 4.20 28.91 23.18
N ARG A 74 3.95 29.38 21.96
CA ARG A 74 3.17 28.63 20.97
C ARG A 74 3.85 27.31 20.60
N LEU A 75 5.17 27.31 20.41
CA LEU A 75 5.93 26.09 20.11
C LEU A 75 5.94 25.11 21.29
N LYS A 76 6.05 25.60 22.53
CA LYS A 76 5.92 24.76 23.73
C LYS A 76 4.53 24.14 23.84
N ALA A 77 3.48 24.91 23.60
CA ALA A 77 2.11 24.40 23.58
C ALA A 77 1.91 23.34 22.48
N LEU A 78 2.42 23.61 21.27
CA LEU A 78 2.41 22.66 20.15
C LEU A 78 3.08 21.34 20.51
N GLN A 79 4.25 21.39 21.15
CA GLN A 79 4.99 20.20 21.57
C GLN A 79 4.17 19.32 22.53
N ILE A 80 3.48 19.95 23.50
CA ILE A 80 2.62 19.25 24.46
C ILE A 80 1.44 18.60 23.74
N ILE A 81 0.76 19.35 22.87
CA ILE A 81 -0.38 18.87 22.08
C ILE A 81 0.02 17.70 21.19
N GLN A 82 1.14 17.82 20.45
CA GLN A 82 1.63 16.75 19.60
C GLN A 82 1.95 15.48 20.40
N HIS A 83 2.57 15.61 21.57
CA HIS A 83 2.84 14.44 22.42
C HIS A 83 1.57 13.72 22.88
N GLN A 84 0.49 14.47 23.15
CA GLN A 84 -0.80 13.90 23.53
C GLN A 84 -1.52 13.24 22.36
N ILE A 85 -1.50 13.86 21.17
CA ILE A 85 -2.18 13.35 19.97
C ILE A 85 -1.43 12.15 19.36
N TRP A 86 -0.10 12.11 19.48
CA TRP A 86 0.70 11.07 18.83
C TRP A 86 0.40 9.67 19.37
N LYS A 87 0.15 9.51 20.67
CA LYS A 87 -0.15 8.21 21.29
C LYS A 87 -1.40 7.54 20.71
N PRO A 88 -2.60 8.18 20.71
CA PRO A 88 -3.78 7.59 20.11
C PRO A 88 -3.65 7.43 18.59
N LEU A 89 -2.98 8.38 17.91
CA LEU A 89 -2.77 8.29 16.48
C LEU A 89 -1.87 7.09 16.12
N ALA A 90 -0.76 6.90 16.83
CA ALA A 90 0.14 5.76 16.65
C ALA A 90 -0.57 4.41 16.88
N ALA A 91 -1.48 4.33 17.86
CA ALA A 91 -2.28 3.13 18.09
C ALA A 91 -3.17 2.77 16.90
N VAL A 92 -3.76 3.76 16.23
CA VAL A 92 -4.60 3.53 15.04
C VAL A 92 -3.78 3.08 13.82
N TYR A 93 -2.56 3.59 13.70
CA TYR A 93 -1.64 3.19 12.62
C TYR A 93 -0.80 1.96 12.95
N LEU A 94 -0.93 1.40 14.16
CA LEU A 94 -0.25 0.17 14.50
C LEU A 94 -0.81 -0.95 13.61
N PRO A 95 0.02 -1.67 12.86
CA PRO A 95 -0.46 -2.82 12.10
C PRO A 95 -1.09 -3.81 13.09
N GLY A 96 -2.33 -4.24 12.82
CA GLY A 96 -3.02 -5.23 13.66
C GLY A 96 -2.24 -6.54 13.80
N ASP A 97 -2.66 -7.41 14.72
CA ASP A 97 -1.97 -8.67 15.05
C ASP A 97 -1.48 -9.39 13.79
N THR A 98 -0.16 -9.38 13.63
CA THR A 98 0.54 -9.92 12.48
C THR A 98 0.63 -11.43 12.62
N THR A 99 -0.52 -12.09 12.50
CA THR A 99 -0.56 -13.52 12.16
C THR A 99 0.18 -13.66 10.83
N GLY A 100 1.43 -14.14 10.90
CA GLY A 100 2.36 -14.40 9.80
C GLY A 100 1.93 -13.81 8.45
N PRO A 101 2.25 -12.54 8.14
CA PRO A 101 1.81 -11.86 6.92
C PRO A 101 2.10 -12.61 5.62
N HIS A 102 3.00 -13.60 5.67
CA HIS A 102 3.07 -14.68 4.68
C HIS A 102 3.63 -16.00 5.26
N PRO A 103 3.30 -17.16 4.67
CA PRO A 103 3.74 -18.48 5.14
C PRO A 103 5.12 -18.92 4.62
N PHE A 104 5.88 -18.05 3.96
CA PHE A 104 7.19 -18.39 3.39
C PHE A 104 8.29 -18.50 4.46
N GLN A 105 9.11 -19.55 4.36
CA GLN A 105 10.27 -19.76 5.20
C GLN A 105 11.58 -19.60 4.43
N ILE A 106 12.68 -19.42 5.16
CA ILE A 106 14.02 -19.44 4.58
C ILE A 106 14.26 -20.83 3.99
N GLY A 107 14.76 -20.90 2.75
CA GLY A 107 14.95 -22.14 2.00
C GLY A 107 13.78 -22.53 1.08
N ASP A 108 12.60 -21.89 1.20
CA ASP A 108 11.49 -22.13 0.28
C ASP A 108 11.88 -21.75 -1.15
N SER A 109 11.48 -22.57 -2.12
CA SER A 109 11.57 -22.25 -3.54
C SER A 109 10.35 -21.43 -3.95
N VAL A 110 10.56 -20.26 -4.54
CA VAL A 110 9.50 -19.32 -4.90
C VAL A 110 9.69 -18.71 -6.28
N TYR A 111 8.57 -18.42 -6.94
CA TYR A 111 8.51 -17.60 -8.14
C TYR A 111 8.22 -16.14 -7.79
N VAL A 112 8.88 -15.22 -8.50
CA VAL A 112 8.68 -13.77 -8.36
C VAL A 112 7.94 -13.21 -9.57
N ARG A 113 6.93 -12.39 -9.31
CA ARG A 113 6.10 -11.75 -10.35
C ARG A 113 6.88 -10.66 -11.08
N ARG A 114 6.83 -10.66 -12.41
CA ARG A 114 7.32 -9.55 -13.24
C ARG A 114 6.43 -8.32 -13.09
N HIS A 115 7.05 -7.16 -12.92
CA HIS A 115 6.35 -5.88 -12.94
C HIS A 115 5.86 -5.51 -14.35
N GLN A 116 6.70 -5.74 -15.36
CA GLN A 116 6.37 -5.58 -16.77
C GLN A 116 6.68 -6.89 -17.51
N SER A 117 5.66 -7.51 -18.07
CA SER A 117 5.79 -8.67 -18.97
C SER A 117 5.45 -8.23 -20.39
N ARG A 118 6.29 -8.58 -21.37
CA ARG A 118 5.93 -8.39 -22.79
C ARG A 118 4.89 -9.42 -23.22
N THR A 119 4.28 -9.19 -24.38
CA THR A 119 3.33 -10.11 -25.00
C THR A 119 3.98 -11.50 -25.11
N LEU A 120 3.27 -12.54 -24.64
CA LEU A 120 3.70 -13.95 -24.63
C LEU A 120 4.90 -14.31 -23.72
N GLU A 121 5.33 -13.43 -22.81
CA GLU A 121 6.33 -13.79 -21.80
C GLU A 121 5.71 -14.39 -20.53
N PRO A 122 6.39 -15.34 -19.86
CA PRO A 122 5.94 -15.85 -18.57
C PRO A 122 5.94 -14.71 -17.54
N ARG A 123 4.80 -14.55 -16.87
CA ARG A 123 4.59 -13.51 -15.84
C ARG A 123 5.43 -13.74 -14.57
N TRP A 124 5.86 -14.98 -14.34
CA TRP A 124 6.61 -15.40 -13.17
C TRP A 124 8.05 -15.72 -13.56
N LYS A 125 9.01 -15.35 -12.71
CA LYS A 125 10.45 -15.63 -12.84
C LYS A 125 10.89 -16.56 -11.72
N GLY A 126 11.99 -17.28 -11.92
CA GLY A 126 12.51 -18.25 -10.95
C GLY A 126 12.07 -19.66 -11.31
N PRO A 127 12.43 -20.68 -10.51
CA PRO A 127 12.47 -20.66 -9.06
C PRO A 127 13.66 -19.89 -8.46
N TYR A 128 13.42 -19.21 -7.35
CA TYR A 128 14.42 -18.56 -6.51
C TYR A 128 14.31 -19.10 -5.09
N THR A 129 15.43 -19.25 -4.39
CA THR A 129 15.45 -19.66 -2.99
C THR A 129 15.28 -18.44 -2.09
N VAL A 130 14.40 -18.52 -1.10
CA VAL A 130 14.25 -17.48 -0.07
C VAL A 130 15.46 -17.51 0.87
N LEU A 131 16.17 -16.39 0.97
CA LEU A 131 17.33 -16.22 1.85
C LEU A 131 16.95 -15.60 3.19
N LEU A 132 16.05 -14.61 3.19
CA LEU A 132 15.58 -13.92 4.40
C LEU A 132 14.09 -13.61 4.29
N THR A 133 13.42 -13.60 5.43
CA THR A 133 11.99 -13.28 5.57
C THR A 133 11.84 -12.09 6.52
N THR A 134 11.11 -11.06 6.08
CA THR A 134 10.53 -10.03 6.97
C THR A 134 9.03 -10.25 7.01
N PRO A 135 8.25 -9.57 7.86
CA PRO A 135 6.80 -9.78 7.86
C PRO A 135 6.16 -9.55 6.48
N THR A 136 6.51 -8.50 5.75
CA THR A 136 5.82 -8.16 4.48
C THR A 136 6.60 -8.51 3.22
N ALA A 137 7.89 -8.82 3.33
CA ALA A 137 8.76 -8.98 2.18
C ALA A 137 9.80 -10.08 2.35
N LEU A 138 10.24 -10.61 1.22
CA LEU A 138 11.24 -11.67 1.11
C LEU A 138 12.49 -11.15 0.42
N LYS A 139 13.63 -11.64 0.88
CA LYS A 139 14.89 -11.56 0.15
C LYS A 139 15.09 -12.90 -0.54
N VAL A 140 15.19 -12.88 -1.86
CA VAL A 140 15.39 -14.08 -2.67
C VAL A 140 16.75 -14.04 -3.36
N ASP A 141 17.31 -15.22 -3.61
CA ASP A 141 18.58 -15.36 -4.30
C ASP A 141 18.54 -14.79 -5.72
N GLY A 142 19.64 -14.18 -6.18
CA GLY A 142 19.74 -13.55 -7.50
C GLY A 142 18.97 -12.23 -7.70
N ILE A 143 18.21 -11.74 -6.70
CA ILE A 143 17.53 -10.43 -6.76
C ILE A 143 18.04 -9.50 -5.65
N ALA A 144 18.62 -8.37 -6.04
CA ALA A 144 19.16 -7.39 -5.10
C ALA A 144 18.08 -6.69 -4.25
N ALA A 145 16.88 -6.50 -4.79
CA ALA A 145 15.76 -5.87 -4.06
C ALA A 145 14.99 -6.84 -3.15
N TRP A 146 14.36 -6.31 -2.11
CA TRP A 146 13.33 -7.02 -1.35
C TRP A 146 12.04 -7.12 -2.16
N VAL A 147 11.38 -8.28 -2.14
CA VAL A 147 10.16 -8.55 -2.88
C VAL A 147 8.99 -8.67 -1.90
N HIS A 148 7.97 -7.83 -2.05
CA HIS A 148 6.77 -7.93 -1.22
C HIS A 148 6.07 -9.29 -1.42
N ALA A 149 5.55 -9.88 -0.35
CA ALA A 149 5.00 -11.24 -0.37
C ALA A 149 3.85 -11.44 -1.36
N SER A 150 3.05 -10.40 -1.64
CA SER A 150 1.99 -10.45 -2.66
C SER A 150 2.50 -10.59 -4.10
N HIS A 151 3.80 -10.39 -4.33
CA HIS A 151 4.47 -10.59 -5.62
C HIS A 151 5.22 -11.93 -5.69
N VAL A 152 5.02 -12.81 -4.71
CA VAL A 152 5.70 -14.09 -4.60
C VAL A 152 4.67 -15.22 -4.63
N LYS A 153 5.03 -16.34 -5.27
CA LYS A 153 4.25 -17.57 -5.28
C LYS A 153 5.18 -18.75 -4.98
N ARG A 154 4.74 -19.72 -4.16
CA ARG A 154 5.52 -20.94 -3.90
C ARG A 154 5.74 -21.73 -5.19
N ALA A 155 6.97 -22.18 -5.41
CA ALA A 155 7.32 -23.10 -6.49
C ALA A 155 7.08 -24.55 -6.03
N PRO A 156 6.66 -25.46 -6.92
CA PRO A 156 6.54 -26.86 -6.58
C PRO A 156 7.93 -27.42 -6.22
N SER A 157 8.00 -28.19 -5.13
CA SER A 157 9.24 -28.86 -4.72
C SER A 157 9.59 -29.91 -5.77
N THR A 158 10.72 -29.74 -6.43
CA THR A 158 11.34 -30.78 -7.26
C THR A 158 12.09 -31.75 -6.36
N SER A 159 11.40 -32.37 -5.40
CA SER A 159 11.89 -33.60 -4.80
C SER A 159 11.53 -34.72 -5.77
N THR A 160 12.56 -35.18 -6.47
CA THR A 160 12.65 -36.45 -7.17
C THR A 160 11.85 -37.54 -6.42
N ALA A 161 11.04 -38.35 -7.10
CA ALA A 161 11.47 -39.71 -7.41
C ALA A 161 12.51 -40.22 -6.39
N ASP A 162 12.08 -41.17 -5.55
CA ASP A 162 12.89 -41.91 -4.57
C ASP A 162 12.95 -41.31 -3.15
N ALA A 163 11.92 -41.59 -2.35
CA ALA A 163 12.00 -42.28 -1.05
C ALA A 163 10.74 -42.03 -0.20
N SER A 164 9.97 -43.11 -0.06
CA SER A 164 8.95 -43.43 0.95
C SER A 164 8.95 -42.62 2.27
N GLN A 165 7.80 -42.01 2.61
CA GLN A 165 7.09 -42.23 3.88
C GLN A 165 5.69 -41.57 3.90
N ASP A 166 4.67 -42.45 3.86
CA ASP A 166 3.34 -42.42 4.47
C ASP A 166 2.49 -41.14 4.54
N GLY A 167 1.48 -41.09 3.65
CA GLY A 167 0.29 -40.22 3.66
C GLY A 167 -0.39 -40.25 2.28
N PRO A 168 -1.72 -40.45 2.13
CA PRO A 168 -2.33 -40.79 0.84
C PRO A 168 -2.60 -39.55 0.00
N ASP A 169 -1.56 -38.87 -0.46
CA ASP A 169 -1.69 -37.87 -1.50
C ASP A 169 -1.21 -38.49 -2.82
N GLU A 170 -2.16 -39.17 -3.48
CA GLU A 170 -2.12 -39.55 -4.88
C GLU A 170 -1.37 -38.49 -5.71
N PRO A 171 -0.31 -38.84 -6.47
CA PRO A 171 0.37 -37.88 -7.32
C PRO A 171 -0.63 -37.40 -8.37
N LEU A 172 -1.04 -36.14 -8.25
CA LEU A 172 -2.03 -35.49 -9.12
C LEU A 172 -1.60 -35.56 -10.59
N GLN A 173 -1.97 -36.63 -11.28
CA GLN A 173 -1.61 -36.87 -12.66
C GLN A 173 -2.58 -36.10 -13.56
N TRP A 174 -2.11 -34.98 -14.11
CA TRP A 174 -2.89 -34.19 -15.04
C TRP A 174 -2.76 -34.75 -16.46
N LYS A 175 -3.87 -35.03 -17.14
CA LYS A 175 -3.88 -35.38 -18.57
C LYS A 175 -4.23 -34.16 -19.42
N LEU A 176 -3.40 -33.91 -20.43
CA LEU A 176 -3.63 -32.88 -21.43
C LEU A 176 -4.43 -33.46 -22.60
N HIS A 177 -5.64 -32.94 -22.81
CA HIS A 177 -6.48 -33.24 -23.95
C HIS A 177 -6.41 -32.10 -24.95
N ARG A 178 -6.06 -32.41 -26.19
CA ARG A 178 -6.25 -31.48 -27.32
C ARG A 178 -7.69 -31.57 -27.79
N THR A 179 -8.37 -30.43 -27.88
CA THR A 179 -9.71 -30.38 -28.45
C THR A 179 -9.65 -30.29 -29.98
N GLN A 180 -10.79 -30.46 -30.65
CA GLN A 180 -10.89 -30.33 -32.12
C GLN A 180 -10.46 -28.93 -32.62
N ASN A 181 -10.50 -27.91 -31.75
CA ASN A 181 -9.95 -26.60 -32.04
C ASN A 181 -8.43 -26.60 -31.74
N PRO A 182 -7.56 -26.33 -32.73
CA PRO A 182 -6.10 -26.40 -32.55
C PRO A 182 -5.55 -25.39 -31.54
N LEU A 183 -6.33 -24.36 -31.15
CA LEU A 183 -5.95 -23.34 -30.18
C LEU A 183 -6.48 -23.60 -28.77
N LYS A 184 -7.22 -24.70 -28.54
CA LYS A 184 -7.80 -25.03 -27.23
C LYS A 184 -7.23 -26.35 -26.68
N ILE A 185 -6.56 -26.25 -25.54
CA ILE A 185 -6.13 -27.38 -24.72
C ILE A 185 -6.97 -27.45 -23.44
N ARG A 186 -7.31 -28.67 -23.01
CA ARG A 186 -8.07 -28.93 -21.79
C ARG A 186 -7.25 -29.84 -20.88
N LEU A 187 -7.06 -29.43 -19.63
CA LEU A 187 -6.42 -30.25 -18.60
C LEU A 187 -7.50 -30.90 -17.75
N SER A 188 -7.40 -32.21 -17.56
CA SER A 188 -8.25 -32.97 -16.64
C SER A 188 -7.39 -33.53 -15.51
N LYS A 189 -7.92 -33.45 -14.28
CA LYS A 189 -7.33 -34.09 -13.11
C LYS A 189 -7.79 -35.53 -13.10
N ILE A 190 -6.86 -36.49 -13.20
CA ILE A 190 -7.19 -37.89 -12.93
C ILE A 190 -7.32 -37.99 -11.40
N VAL A 191 -8.49 -38.42 -10.95
CA VAL A 191 -8.71 -38.91 -9.60
C VAL A 191 -8.96 -40.39 -9.80
N GLN A 192 -8.03 -41.25 -9.37
CA GLN A 192 -8.31 -42.69 -9.28
C GLN A 192 -9.15 -42.97 -8.03
#